data_AF-A0A392U7M2-F1
#
_entry.id   AF-A0A392U7M2-F1
#
_cell.length_a   1.000
_cell.length_b   1.000
_cell.length_c   1.000
_cell.angle_alpha   90.00
_cell.angle_beta   90.00
_cell.angle_gamma   90.00
#
_symmetry.space_group_name_H-M   'P 1'
#
loop_
_entity.id
_entity.type
_entity.pdbx_description
1 polymer ?
#
loop_
_entity_poly.entity_id
_entity_poly.type
_entity_poly.pdbx_seq_one_letter_code
_entity_poly.pdbx_strand_id
1 'polypeptide(L)' 'RTWKAVLKGWDHPKVKDANGDDTDELKPEEEWSATEDSLSVGNSKALNALFNGVD' A
#
# COMPACT_ATOMS: atom_id res chain seq x y z
N ARG A 1 -0.81 11.30 -15.47
CA ARG A 1 -0.15 11.66 -14.19
C ARG A 1 -0.60 10.79 -13.02
N THR A 2 -1.81 10.21 -13.06
CA THR A 2 -2.41 9.36 -12.00
C THR A 2 -1.64 8.07 -11.73
N TRP A 3 -1.09 7.40 -12.77
CA TRP A 3 -0.31 6.17 -12.62
C TRP A 3 0.90 6.30 -11.67
N LYS A 4 1.65 7.42 -11.75
CA LYS A 4 2.78 7.67 -10.83
C LYS A 4 2.34 7.94 -9.39
N ALA A 5 1.12 8.44 -9.17
CA ALA A 5 0.58 8.66 -7.83
C ALA A 5 0.08 7.35 -7.21
N VAL A 6 -0.48 6.44 -8.00
CA VAL A 6 -0.81 5.08 -7.56
C VAL A 6 0.47 4.30 -7.20
N LEU A 7 1.52 4.40 -8.02
CA LEU A 7 2.80 3.74 -7.76
C LEU A 7 3.62 4.36 -6.61
N LYS A 8 3.44 5.66 -6.31
CA LYS A 8 4.13 6.35 -5.20
C LYS A 8 3.30 6.46 -3.92
N GLY A 9 1.99 6.26 -4.01
CA GLY A 9 1.03 6.46 -2.92
C GLY A 9 0.86 5.23 -2.03
N TRP A 10 1.45 4.10 -2.43
CA TRP A 10 1.53 2.91 -1.61
C TRP A 10 2.95 2.40 -1.59
N ASP A 11 3.50 2.26 -0.40
CA ASP A 11 4.65 1.42 -0.15
C ASP A 11 4.17 0.28 0.75
N HIS A 12 4.61 -0.94 0.45
CA HIS A 12 4.14 -2.09 1.21
C HIS A 12 4.76 -2.04 2.61
N PRO A 13 3.97 -2.17 3.69
CA PRO A 13 4.50 -2.15 5.05
C PRO A 13 5.59 -3.21 5.22
N LYS A 14 6.74 -2.80 5.74
CA LYS A 14 7.85 -3.71 6.03
C LYS A 14 7.99 -3.91 7.54
N VAL A 15 8.55 -5.05 7.92
CA VAL A 15 8.92 -5.31 9.31
C VAL A 15 9.98 -4.30 9.70
N LYS A 16 9.82 -3.67 10.87
CA LYS A 16 10.81 -2.74 11.39
C LYS A 16 11.78 -3.48 12.30
N ASP A 17 13.06 -3.16 12.17
CA ASP A 17 14.09 -3.70 13.04
C ASP A 17 14.02 -3.05 14.45
N ALA A 18 14.91 -3.47 15.34
CA ALA A 18 14.98 -2.93 16.70
C ALA A 18 15.31 -1.42 16.77
N ASN A 19 15.86 -0.86 15.69
CA ASN A 19 16.17 0.56 15.56
C ASN A 19 15.02 1.37 14.93
N GLY A 20 13.97 0.68 14.46
CA GLY A 20 12.82 1.28 13.79
C GLY A 20 13.00 1.49 12.29
N ASP A 21 14.06 0.94 11.70
CA ASP A 21 14.34 0.98 10.27
C ASP A 21 13.61 -0.14 9.53
N ASP A 22 13.18 0.14 8.30
CA ASP A 22 12.50 -0.85 7.47
C ASP A 22 13.49 -1.96 7.05
N THR A 23 13.12 -3.21 7.32
CA THR A 23 13.85 -4.38 6.82
C THR A 23 13.45 -4.69 5.38
N ASP A 24 14.06 -5.71 4.77
CA ASP A 24 13.61 -6.24 3.48
C ASP A 24 12.40 -7.19 3.60
N GLU A 25 12.01 -7.56 4.83
CA GLU A 25 10.87 -8.43 5.08
C GLU A 25 9.55 -7.64 5.05
N LEU A 26 8.58 -8.16 4.30
CA LEU A 26 7.24 -7.58 4.25
C LEU A 26 6.50 -7.95 5.54
N LYS A 27 5.80 -6.95 6.09
CA LYS A 27 5.01 -7.12 7.30
C LYS A 27 3.73 -7.91 6.97
N PRO A 28 3.38 -8.95 7.75
CA PRO A 28 2.16 -9.72 7.49
C PRO A 28 0.91 -8.84 7.64
N GLU A 29 -0.10 -9.09 6.81
CA GLU A 29 -1.33 -8.27 6.74
C GLU A 29 -2.08 -8.22 8.08
N GLU A 30 -2.02 -9.30 8.87
CA GLU A 30 -2.65 -9.37 10.20
C GLU A 30 -2.06 -8.37 11.20
N GLU A 31 -0.82 -7.92 10.99
CA GLU A 31 -0.13 -6.96 11.86
C GLU A 31 -0.27 -5.53 11.35
N TRP A 32 -0.92 -5.31 10.21
CA TRP A 32 -1.09 -3.98 9.66
C TRP A 32 -1.90 -3.09 10.60
N SER A 33 -1.48 -1.83 10.68
CA SER A 33 -2.25 -0.80 11.36
C SER A 33 -3.49 -0.44 10.52
N ALA A 34 -4.53 0.09 11.17
CA ALA A 34 -5.73 0.56 10.47
C ALA A 34 -5.44 1.61 9.37
N THR A 35 -4.33 2.34 9.49
CA THR A 35 -3.89 3.31 8.47
C THR A 35 -3.32 2.58 7.24
N GLU A 36 -2.46 1.58 7.44
CA GLU A 36 -1.87 0.76 6.37
C GLU A 36 -2.96 0.01 5.60
N ASP A 37 -3.93 -0.56 6.32
CA ASP A 37 -5.12 -1.20 5.74
C ASP A 37 -5.95 -0.23 4.88
N SER A 38 -6.24 0.96 5.42
CA SER A 38 -7.01 1.97 4.69
C SER A 38 -6.30 2.43 3.41
N LEU A 39 -4.96 2.55 3.45
CA LEU A 39 -4.16 2.90 2.28
C LEU A 39 -4.15 1.75 1.25
N SER A 40 -4.01 0.49 1.68
CA SER A 40 -4.09 -0.67 0.79
C SER A 40 -5.45 -0.72 0.07
N VAL A 41 -6.55 -0.54 0.81
CA VAL A 41 -7.91 -0.50 0.25
C VAL A 41 -8.13 0.72 -0.67
N GLY A 42 -7.59 1.88 -0.31
CA GLY A 42 -7.65 3.07 -1.16
C GLY A 42 -6.94 2.87 -2.49
N ASN A 43 -5.77 2.25 -2.47
CA ASN A 43 -5.00 1.94 -3.67
C ASN A 43 -5.67 0.86 -4.52
N SER A 44 -6.21 -0.20 -3.93
CA SER A 44 -6.95 -1.23 -4.68
C SER A 44 -8.18 -0.65 -5.37
N LYS A 45 -8.92 0.25 -4.72
CA LYS A 45 -10.05 0.98 -5.33
C LYS A 45 -9.60 1.89 -6.47
N ALA A 46 -8.50 2.63 -6.30
CA ALA A 46 -7.95 3.47 -7.35
C ALA A 46 -7.51 2.65 -8.57
N LEU A 47 -6.87 1.50 -8.33
CA LEU A 47 -6.49 0.55 -9.39
C LEU A 47 -7.73 0.00 -10.09
N ASN A 48 -8.71 -0.47 -9.31
CA ASN A 48 -9.96 -1.01 -9.82
C ASN A 48 -10.73 0.02 -10.67
N ALA A 49 -10.77 1.28 -10.24
CA ALA A 49 -11.40 2.35 -11.01
C ALA A 49 -10.63 2.69 -12.30
N LEU A 50 -9.30 2.54 -12.32
CA LEU A 50 -8.51 2.72 -13.53
C LEU A 50 -8.74 1.58 -14.54
N PHE A 51 -8.87 0.33 -14.05
CA PHE A 51 -9.05 -0.84 -14.90
C PHE A 51 -10.51 -1.05 -15.34
N ASN A 52 -11.47 -0.84 -14.44
CA ASN A 52 -12.91 -1.01 -14.70
C ASN A 52 -13.62 0.32 -15.03
N GLY A 53 -12.86 1.41 -15.24
CA GLY A 53 -13.39 2.70 -15.70
C GLY A 53 -13.52 2.81 -17.22
N VAL A 54 -13.34 1.70 -17.95
CA VAL A 54 -13.66 1.58 -19.38
C VAL A 54 -15.03 0.90 -19.47
N ASP A 55 -16.04 1.77 -19.59
CA ASP A 55 -17.49 1.61 -19.85
C ASP A 55 -18.27 0.57 -19.00
#